data_AF-A0A8J4Q1Y0-F1
#
_entry.id   AF-A0A8J4Q1Y0-F1
#
_cell.length_a   1.000
_cell.length_b   1.000
_cell.length_c   1.000
_cell.angle_alpha   90.00
_cell.angle_beta   90.00
_cell.angle_gamma   90.00
#
_symmetry.space_group_name_H-M   'P 1'
#
loop_
_entity.id
_entity.type
_entity.pdbx_description
1 polymer ?
#
loop_
_entity_poly.entity_id
_entity_poly.type
_entity_poly.pdbx_seq_one_letter_code
_entity_poly.pdbx_strand_id
1 'polypeptide(L)'
;MSNNEETSRFRKVLDALGIEAKPKTLRGKLLKGFHLVTIPLFFVILITKPYVEERNERRRLNREREQENKASELAKQKSEEFAKKYPEIQQHMDNMKKSTGSK
;
A
#
# COMPACT_ATOMS: atom_id res chain seq x y z
N MET A 1 1.18 -0.01 41.54
CA MET A 1 0.17 1.08 41.63
C MET A 1 -0.34 1.54 40.25
N SER A 2 -0.27 0.73 39.18
CA SER A 2 -0.60 1.15 37.79
C SER A 2 -2.07 0.96 37.39
N ASN A 3 -2.74 -0.07 37.92
CA ASN A 3 -4.08 -0.48 37.43
C ASN A 3 -5.21 0.52 37.75
N ASN A 4 -5.06 1.36 38.78
CA ASN A 4 -6.07 2.35 39.14
C ASN A 4 -6.05 3.60 38.25
N GLU A 5 -4.88 3.96 37.69
CA GLU A 5 -4.80 5.12 36.80
C GLU A 5 -5.35 4.81 35.41
N GLU A 6 -5.04 3.64 34.85
CA GLU A 6 -5.54 3.24 33.53
C GLU A 6 -7.06 3.09 33.51
N THR A 7 -7.63 2.50 34.56
CA THR A 7 -9.09 2.37 34.72
C THR A 7 -9.77 3.73 34.90
N SER A 8 -9.11 4.71 35.52
CA SER A 8 -9.59 6.09 35.64
C SER A 8 -9.59 6.82 34.29
N ARG A 9 -8.52 6.70 33.51
CA ARG A 9 -8.45 7.30 32.15
C ARG A 9 -9.47 6.67 31.21
N PHE A 10 -9.61 5.35 31.25
CA PHE A 10 -10.60 4.65 30.43
C PHE A 10 -12.04 5.05 30.81
N ARG A 11 -12.35 5.19 32.11
CA ARG A 11 -13.66 5.72 32.55
C ARG A 11 -13.91 7.14 32.05
N LYS A 12 -12.91 8.04 32.12
CA LYS A 12 -13.05 9.40 31.58
C LYS A 12 -13.33 9.42 30.08
N VAL A 13 -12.71 8.52 29.32
CA VAL A 13 -12.99 8.36 27.88
C VAL A 13 -14.41 7.85 27.64
N LEU A 14 -14.87 6.86 28.42
CA LEU A 14 -16.25 6.37 28.34
C LEU A 14 -17.28 7.45 28.71
N ASP A 15 -17.01 8.22 29.77
CA ASP A 15 -17.89 9.32 30.21
C ASP A 15 -17.93 10.44 29.16
N ALA A 16 -16.80 10.79 28.54
CA ALA A 16 -16.73 11.79 27.46
C ALA A 16 -17.48 11.34 26.19
N LEU A 17 -17.62 10.03 25.97
CA LEU A 17 -18.40 9.44 24.88
C LEU A 17 -19.89 9.25 25.24
N GLY A 18 -20.31 9.71 26.43
CA GLY A 18 -21.70 9.57 26.91
C GLY A 18 -22.09 8.15 27.30
N ILE A 19 -21.10 7.26 27.53
CA ILE A 19 -21.33 5.86 27.88
C ILE A 19 -21.34 5.76 29.41
N GLU A 20 -22.54 5.61 29.98
CA GLU A 20 -22.68 5.39 31.42
C GLU A 20 -21.78 4.24 31.91
N ALA A 21 -21.02 4.49 32.97
CA ALA A 21 -20.14 3.49 33.57
C ALA A 21 -20.88 2.21 34.01
N LYS A 22 -22.17 2.33 34.38
CA LYS A 22 -23.03 1.20 34.77
C LYS A 22 -24.43 1.37 34.14
N PRO A 23 -24.59 0.97 32.86
CA PRO A 23 -25.85 1.16 32.16
C PRO A 23 -26.95 0.30 32.77
N LYS A 24 -28.07 0.92 33.11
CA LYS A 24 -29.22 0.23 33.72
C LYS A 24 -30.07 -0.53 32.69
N THR A 25 -30.00 -0.14 31.41
CA THR A 25 -30.81 -0.71 30.32
C THR A 25 -30.06 -1.76 29.51
N LEU A 26 -30.79 -2.72 28.92
CA LEU A 26 -30.22 -3.75 28.03
C LEU A 26 -29.48 -3.13 26.83
N ARG A 27 -30.04 -2.09 26.22
CA ARG A 27 -29.41 -1.36 25.11
C ARG A 27 -28.12 -0.66 25.53
N GLY A 28 -28.08 -0.04 26.72
CA GLY A 28 -26.87 0.59 27.25
C GLY A 28 -25.76 -0.43 27.55
N LYS A 29 -26.12 -1.64 28.01
CA LYS A 29 -25.15 -2.74 28.19
C LYS A 29 -24.55 -3.19 26.85
N LEU A 30 -25.37 -3.33 25.81
CA LEU A 30 -24.89 -3.66 24.46
C LEU A 30 -24.00 -2.56 23.88
N LEU A 31 -24.40 -1.30 24.02
CA LEU A 31 -23.62 -0.16 23.54
C LEU A 31 -22.25 -0.09 24.23
N LYS A 32 -22.20 -0.30 25.54
CA LYS A 32 -20.94 -0.36 26.30
C LYS A 32 -20.07 -1.54 25.84
N GLY A 33 -20.65 -2.71 25.63
CA GLY A 33 -19.94 -3.89 25.11
C GLY A 33 -19.36 -3.64 23.72
N PHE A 34 -20.12 -3.00 22.84
CA PHE A 34 -19.65 -2.59 21.51
C PHE A 34 -18.46 -1.64 21.61
N HIS A 35 -18.56 -0.58 22.40
CA HIS A 35 -17.48 0.40 22.57
C HIS A 35 -16.23 -0.18 23.24
N LEU A 36 -16.39 -1.13 24.15
CA LEU A 36 -15.28 -1.86 24.77
C LEU A 36 -14.44 -2.60 23.73
N VAL A 37 -15.06 -3.08 22.64
CA VAL A 37 -14.37 -3.77 21.54
C VAL A 37 -13.90 -2.78 20.47
N THR A 38 -14.74 -1.83 20.09
CA THR A 38 -14.46 -0.94 18.95
C THR A 38 -13.43 0.13 19.27
N ILE A 39 -13.37 0.66 20.49
CA ILE A 39 -12.37 1.67 20.86
C ILE A 39 -10.95 1.10 20.75
N PRO A 40 -10.60 -0.05 21.38
CA PRO A 40 -9.28 -0.65 21.19
C PRO A 40 -9.00 -1.03 19.73
N LEU A 41 -9.99 -1.60 19.03
CA LEU A 41 -9.85 -1.98 17.62
C LEU A 41 -9.54 -0.76 16.73
N PHE A 42 -10.16 0.38 17.01
CA PHE A 42 -9.92 1.62 16.29
C PHE A 42 -8.45 2.08 16.42
N PHE A 43 -7.87 2.02 17.63
CA PHE A 43 -6.45 2.33 17.82
C PHE A 43 -5.53 1.35 17.09
N VAL A 44 -5.86 0.05 17.11
CA VAL A 44 -5.09 -0.97 16.35
C VAL A 44 -5.14 -0.68 14.85
N ILE A 45 -6.30 -0.33 14.30
CA ILE A 45 -6.44 0.03 12.89
C ILE A 45 -5.63 1.28 12.56
N LEU A 46 -5.68 2.32 13.40
CA LEU A 46 -4.90 3.53 13.19
C LEU A 46 -3.39 3.28 13.16
N ILE A 47 -2.89 2.42 14.06
CA ILE A 47 -1.45 2.07 14.12
C ILE A 47 -1.03 1.21 12.92
N THR A 48 -1.90 0.30 12.48
CA THR A 48 -1.59 -0.64 11.40
C THR A 48 -1.79 -0.05 10.00
N LYS A 49 -2.64 0.97 9.85
CA LYS A 49 -2.91 1.66 8.58
C LYS A 49 -1.66 2.07 7.80
N PRO A 50 -0.68 2.82 8.36
CA PRO A 50 0.51 3.22 7.59
C PRO A 50 1.30 2.03 7.06
N TYR A 51 1.39 0.96 7.86
CA TYR A 51 2.11 -0.26 7.47
C TYR A 51 1.42 -1.02 6.33
N VAL A 52 0.09 -1.04 6.33
CA VAL A 52 -0.71 -1.68 5.27
C VAL A 52 -0.65 -0.84 3.99
N GLU A 53 -0.72 0.48 4.09
CA GLU A 53 -0.60 1.40 2.95
C GLU A 53 0.77 1.25 2.27
N GLU A 54 1.86 1.25 3.05
CA GLU A 54 3.21 1.08 2.52
C GLU A 54 3.40 -0.29 1.82
N ARG A 55 2.85 -1.36 2.41
CA ARG A 55 2.89 -2.70 1.79
C ARG A 55 2.11 -2.74 0.47
N ASN A 56 0.97 -2.07 0.40
CA ASN A 56 0.15 -2.03 -0.81
C ASN A 56 0.82 -1.21 -1.91
N GLU A 57 1.44 -0.09 -1.57
CA GLU A 57 2.17 0.75 -2.51
C GLU A 57 3.38 0.01 -3.10
N ARG A 58 4.18 -0.66 -2.25
CA ARG A 58 5.30 -1.50 -2.70
C ARG A 58 4.84 -2.61 -3.64
N ARG A 59 3.70 -3.26 -3.35
CA ARG A 59 3.12 -4.29 -4.23
C ARG A 59 2.67 -3.71 -5.56
N ARG A 60 2.09 -2.51 -5.58
CA ARG A 60 1.70 -1.82 -6.82
C ARG A 60 2.93 -1.53 -7.69
N LEU A 61 3.96 -0.93 -7.10
CA LEU A 61 5.22 -0.59 -7.78
C LEU A 61 5.90 -1.84 -8.38
N ASN A 62 5.93 -2.95 -7.62
CA ASN A 62 6.53 -4.20 -8.12
C ASN A 62 5.76 -4.76 -9.32
N ARG A 63 4.42 -4.68 -9.31
CA ARG A 63 3.61 -5.10 -10.46
C ARG A 63 3.82 -4.22 -11.68
N GLU A 64 3.93 -2.91 -11.50
CA GLU A 64 4.24 -1.96 -12.58
C GLU A 64 5.60 -2.30 -13.21
N ARG A 65 6.64 -2.50 -12.38
CA ARG A 65 7.97 -2.91 -12.86
C ARG A 65 7.97 -4.27 -13.57
N GLU A 66 7.22 -5.24 -13.09
CA GLU A 66 7.09 -6.53 -13.79
C GLU A 66 6.45 -6.39 -15.17
N GLN A 67 5.48 -5.49 -15.32
CA GLN A 67 4.86 -5.21 -16.63
C GLN A 67 5.82 -4.47 -17.56
N GLU A 68 6.55 -3.48 -17.05
CA GLU A 68 7.59 -2.77 -17.80
C GLU A 68 8.69 -3.72 -18.28
N ASN A 69 9.18 -4.60 -17.40
CA ASN A 69 10.20 -5.58 -17.76
C ASN A 69 9.72 -6.52 -18.87
N LYS A 70 8.49 -7.04 -18.76
CA LYS A 70 7.89 -7.89 -19.80
C LYS A 70 7.76 -7.15 -21.14
N ALA A 71 7.33 -5.89 -21.11
CA ALA A 71 7.21 -5.08 -22.32
C ALA A 71 8.59 -4.81 -22.96
N SER A 72 9.61 -4.51 -22.13
CA SER A 72 10.98 -4.30 -22.58
C SER A 72 11.59 -5.58 -23.16
N GLU A 73 11.37 -6.73 -22.54
CA GLU A 73 11.81 -8.03 -23.06
C GLU A 73 11.17 -8.34 -24.41
N LEU A 74 9.85 -8.12 -24.55
CA LEU A 74 9.15 -8.31 -25.82
C LEU A 74 9.68 -7.37 -26.91
N ALA A 75 9.95 -6.10 -26.57
CA ALA A 75 10.52 -5.14 -27.50
C ALA A 75 11.93 -5.55 -27.94
N LYS A 76 12.76 -6.03 -27.01
CA LYS A 76 14.10 -6.54 -27.32
C LYS A 76 14.03 -7.77 -28.23
N GLN A 77 13.15 -8.72 -27.95
CA GLN A 77 12.94 -9.89 -28.81
C GLN A 77 12.52 -9.50 -30.22
N LYS A 78 11.55 -8.57 -30.37
CA LYS A 78 11.14 -8.06 -31.68
C LYS A 78 12.28 -7.34 -32.40
N SER A 79 13.08 -6.56 -31.68
CA SER A 79 14.25 -5.89 -32.26
C SER A 79 15.29 -6.89 -32.75
N GLU A 80 15.57 -7.95 -31.98
CA GLU A 80 16.49 -9.01 -32.37
C GLU A 80 15.97 -9.81 -33.57
N GLU A 81 14.67 -10.10 -33.62
CA GLU A 81 14.04 -10.76 -34.75
C GLU A 81 14.07 -9.89 -36.02
N PHE A 82 13.81 -8.58 -35.88
CA PHE A 82 13.90 -7.62 -36.97
C PHE A 82 15.34 -7.52 -37.51
N ALA A 83 16.33 -7.42 -36.62
CA ALA A 83 17.74 -7.39 -37.01
C ALA A 83 18.19 -8.67 -37.74
N LYS A 84 17.65 -9.84 -37.34
CA LYS A 84 17.90 -11.11 -38.03
C LYS A 84 17.21 -11.19 -39.39
N LYS A 85 15.98 -10.67 -39.51
CA LYS A 85 15.20 -10.69 -40.77
C LYS A 85 15.70 -9.67 -41.79
N TYR A 86 16.22 -8.52 -41.33
CA TYR A 86 16.62 -7.40 -42.19
C TYR A 86 18.03 -6.89 -41.85
N PRO A 87 19.08 -7.70 -42.05
CA PRO A 87 20.46 -7.31 -41.73
C PRO A 87 20.93 -6.08 -42.52
N GLU A 88 20.40 -5.88 -43.72
CA GLU A 88 20.75 -4.76 -44.62
C GLU A 88 20.26 -3.41 -44.08
N ILE A 89 19.07 -3.40 -43.48
CA ILE A 89 18.49 -2.21 -42.83
C ILE A 89 19.30 -1.87 -41.57
N GLN A 90 19.72 -2.88 -40.81
CA GLN A 90 20.55 -2.69 -39.63
C GLN A 90 21.90 -2.04 -39.98
N GLN A 91 22.57 -2.51 -41.04
CA GLN A 91 23.80 -1.90 -41.53
C GLN A 91 23.60 -0.46 -42.00
N HIS A 92 22.51 -0.16 -42.71
CA HIS A 92 22.19 1.20 -43.11
C HIS A 92 21.94 2.13 -41.93
N MET A 93 21.26 1.65 -40.88
CA MET A 93 21.06 2.40 -39.65
C MET A 93 22.36 2.67 -38.89
N ASP A 94 23.23 1.67 -38.79
CA ASP A 94 24.54 1.81 -38.14
C ASP A 94 25.44 2.79 -38.89
N ASN A 95 25.40 2.77 -40.23
CA ASN A 95 26.11 3.73 -41.08
C ASN A 95 25.57 5.16 -40.91
N MET A 96 24.25 5.34 -40.79
CA MET A 96 23.65 6.66 -40.49
C MET A 96 23.97 7.16 -39.08
N LYS A 97 24.03 6.26 -38.07
CA LYS A 97 24.46 6.63 -36.71
C LYS A 97 25.91 7.11 -36.68
N LYS A 98 26.80 6.44 -37.42
CA LYS A 98 28.21 6.85 -37.53
C LYS A 98 28.37 8.19 -38.25
N SER A 99 27.55 8.47 -39.28
CA SER A 99 27.62 9.76 -39.98
C SER A 99 27.03 10.92 -39.17
N THR A 100 26.03 10.66 -38.32
CA THR A 100 25.38 11.68 -37.48
C THR A 100 26.09 11.93 -36.14
N GLY A 101 26.84 10.95 -35.62
CA GLY A 101 27.63 11.08 -34.38
C GLY A 101 29.04 11.67 -34.55
N SER A 102 29.46 12.03 -35.78
CA SER A 102 30.79 12.57 -36.09
C SER A 102 30.84 14.12 -36.12
N LYS A 103 30.06 14.79 -35.28
CA LYS A 103 30.14 16.25 -35.05
C LYS A 103 30.52 16.56 -33.61
#